data_AF-A0A2E8PXY7-F1
#
_entry.id   AF-A0A2E8PXY7-F1
#
_cell.length_a   1.000
_cell.length_b   1.000
_cell.length_c   1.000
_cell.angle_alpha   90.00
_cell.angle_beta   90.00
_cell.angle_gamma   90.00
#
_symmetry.space_group_name_H-M   'P 1'
#
loop_
_entity.id
_entity.type
_entity.pdbx_description
1 polymer ?
#
loop_
_entity_poly.entity_id
_entity_poly.type
_entity_poly.pdbx_seq_one_letter_code
_entity_poly.pdbx_strand_id
1 'polypeptide(L)'
;MITYRYGPYEPDRDGPWNMDRLMSVLSEMVMRYDMQLDDALRELINRGLPVNLFLKEGGMDDLVDQFIQQLDDQINEVLDQFHLQDAIDSTRDSLEQARKQSDDRLKKHPELQKQLKDAAERQSSDELYRLKWDLVKETGQKELGSSISRMQKDMEDLNTLQEGQKRFAFRGDQGLSRKEALELLRQMQDMEDLKQSMKQAQANGDLFNFDLEKLARYLGPESYEEFLERRDRIMENLRKLMEEQGQVVRDEDTGEMKLSPNSVRRIGRRALEEIFSALKSDDTGANITAEEGEGEQVSTESRPMEFGDSVHALDISATLINTYIRTGSNRPGFQDIEVFRSRGQARSATVVLLDMSGSMMRADRFYYAKRMVLALDALIREEYKDDRLMVVGFGTFAKSYTPADIPSLQPFPVTMFDPHIRLRLDASNEESMAFAPEYFTNLQRGLSLSRKLLGSGETKNRQIILITDGVPTAHFEGSTLHINYPPSPGDFDFALRETRAATDDGIVINTFLLTSDWEFSYFGDESFIQQFAKHSQGRIFYPHPRQMDRMVLVDFIQNKKTLI
;
A
#
# COMPACT_ATOMS: atom_id res chain seq x y z
N MET A 1 -5.16 9.24 -40.78
CA MET A 1 -5.59 9.56 -39.42
C MET A 1 -5.06 8.45 -38.53
N ILE A 2 -3.92 8.68 -37.87
CA ILE A 2 -3.30 7.69 -36.99
C ILE A 2 -3.86 7.97 -35.60
N THR A 3 -4.75 7.11 -35.13
CA THR A 3 -5.41 7.24 -33.84
C THR A 3 -4.52 6.60 -32.77
N TYR A 4 -3.88 7.42 -31.94
CA TYR A 4 -3.23 6.94 -30.73
C TYR A 4 -4.29 6.79 -29.63
N ARG A 5 -4.57 5.56 -29.20
CA ARG A 5 -5.30 5.28 -27.96
C ARG A 5 -4.30 5.37 -26.82
N TYR A 6 -4.32 6.46 -26.07
CA TYR A 6 -3.67 6.51 -24.77
C TYR A 6 -4.64 5.90 -23.75
N GLY A 7 -4.35 4.69 -23.30
CA GLY A 7 -4.97 4.12 -22.11
C GLY A 7 -4.43 4.83 -20.85
N PRO A 8 -5.13 4.74 -19.71
CA PRO A 8 -4.58 5.15 -18.42
C PRO A 8 -3.24 4.42 -18.20
N TYR A 9 -2.28 5.08 -17.53
CA TYR A 9 -1.03 4.45 -17.08
C TYR A 9 -1.37 3.16 -16.31
N GLU A 10 -1.21 2.02 -16.98
CA GLU A 10 -1.17 0.72 -16.36
C GLU A 10 0.25 0.57 -15.81
N PRO A 11 0.46 0.51 -14.48
CA PRO A 11 1.80 0.27 -13.93
C PRO A 11 2.27 -1.06 -14.50
N ASP A 12 3.45 -1.11 -15.14
CA ASP A 12 4.05 -2.31 -15.78
C ASP A 12 3.55 -3.62 -15.16
N ARG A 13 2.41 -4.10 -15.66
CA ARG A 13 1.92 -5.44 -15.45
C ARG A 13 2.51 -6.15 -16.65
N ASP A 14 3.61 -6.87 -16.41
CA ASP A 14 4.21 -7.92 -17.27
C ASP A 14 5.74 -7.84 -17.44
N GLY A 15 6.45 -7.04 -16.63
CA GLY A 15 7.90 -7.19 -16.48
C GLY A 15 8.24 -8.31 -15.48
N PRO A 16 9.35 -9.09 -15.66
CA PRO A 16 9.77 -10.05 -14.66
C PRO A 16 10.07 -9.36 -13.32
N TRP A 17 9.87 -10.07 -12.21
CA TRP A 17 10.22 -9.57 -10.90
C TRP A 17 11.73 -9.28 -10.81
N ASN A 18 12.08 -8.10 -10.33
CA ASN A 18 13.44 -7.66 -10.06
C ASN A 18 13.46 -6.80 -8.79
N MET A 19 14.65 -6.50 -8.24
CA MET A 19 14.76 -5.75 -6.99
C MET A 19 14.05 -4.39 -7.06
N ASP A 20 14.14 -3.70 -8.20
CA ASP A 20 13.51 -2.39 -8.36
C ASP A 20 11.98 -2.46 -8.30
N ARG A 21 11.38 -3.48 -8.94
CA ARG A 21 9.95 -3.76 -8.89
C ARG A 21 9.52 -4.15 -7.47
N LEU A 22 10.29 -5.01 -6.80
CA LEU A 22 10.05 -5.39 -5.41
C LEU A 22 10.05 -4.16 -4.50
N MET A 23 11.11 -3.35 -4.56
CA MET A 23 11.21 -2.13 -3.76
C MET A 23 10.10 -1.15 -4.08
N SER A 24 9.70 -1.01 -5.34
CA SER A 24 8.59 -0.13 -5.70
C SER A 24 7.26 -0.59 -5.10
N VAL A 25 6.95 -1.89 -5.15
CA VAL A 25 5.70 -2.42 -4.60
C VAL A 25 5.72 -2.37 -3.08
N LEU A 26 6.84 -2.74 -2.45
CA LEU A 26 7.02 -2.62 -1.00
C LEU A 26 6.84 -1.18 -0.54
N SER A 27 7.47 -0.24 -1.24
CA SER A 27 7.38 1.20 -0.92
C SER A 27 5.95 1.70 -1.02
N GLU A 28 5.24 1.32 -2.08
CA GLU A 28 3.82 1.65 -2.24
C GLU A 28 2.98 1.07 -1.09
N MET A 29 3.26 -0.17 -0.66
CA MET A 29 2.54 -0.79 0.45
C MET A 29 2.82 -0.11 1.79
N VAL A 30 4.08 0.18 2.08
CA VAL A 30 4.51 0.91 3.28
C VAL A 30 3.88 2.30 3.31
N MET A 31 3.90 3.02 2.18
CA MET A 31 3.35 4.36 2.11
C MET A 31 1.82 4.41 2.16
N ARG A 32 1.14 3.44 1.53
CA ARG A 32 -0.32 3.52 1.35
C ARG A 32 -1.11 2.81 2.44
N TYR A 33 -0.63 1.65 2.87
CA TYR A 33 -1.32 0.81 3.85
C TYR A 33 -0.74 0.96 5.25
N ASP A 34 0.22 1.87 5.44
CA ASP A 34 0.85 2.15 6.74
C ASP A 34 1.37 0.86 7.39
N MET A 35 2.02 0.02 6.58
CA MET A 35 2.60 -1.25 7.01
C MET A 35 4.08 -1.07 7.33
N GLN A 36 4.57 -1.81 8.33
CA GLN A 36 6.02 -1.97 8.48
C GLN A 36 6.59 -2.70 7.25
N LEU A 37 7.85 -2.45 6.93
CA LEU A 37 8.47 -3.02 5.72
C LEU A 37 8.48 -4.56 5.76
N ASP A 38 8.73 -5.13 6.94
CA ASP A 38 8.68 -6.57 7.19
C ASP A 38 7.30 -7.16 6.94
N ASP A 39 6.25 -6.48 7.41
CA ASP A 39 4.87 -6.92 7.22
C ASP A 39 4.44 -6.78 5.75
N ALA A 40 4.85 -5.70 5.09
CA ALA A 40 4.62 -5.51 3.66
C ALA A 40 5.28 -6.62 2.83
N LEU A 41 6.50 -7.03 3.21
CA LEU A 41 7.21 -8.13 2.57
C LEU A 41 6.50 -9.47 2.78
N ARG A 42 6.08 -9.77 4.01
CA ARG A 42 5.29 -10.98 4.34
C ARG A 42 3.97 -11.02 3.57
N GLU A 43 3.27 -9.90 3.48
CA GLU A 43 2.01 -9.80 2.74
C GLU A 43 2.23 -10.00 1.24
N LEU A 44 3.31 -9.47 0.65
CA LEU A 44 3.64 -9.73 -0.74
C LEU A 44 3.91 -11.21 -1.01
N ILE A 45 4.57 -11.87 -0.08
CA ILE A 45 4.84 -13.31 -0.15
C ILE A 45 3.55 -14.11 -0.11
N ASN A 46 2.66 -13.80 0.82
CA ASN A 46 1.35 -14.46 0.91
C ASN A 46 0.50 -14.24 -0.35
N ARG A 47 0.75 -13.14 -1.08
CA ARG A 47 0.13 -12.82 -2.38
C ARG A 47 0.85 -13.45 -3.58
N GLY A 48 1.87 -14.27 -3.34
CA GLY A 48 2.58 -15.02 -4.35
C GLY A 48 3.75 -14.29 -4.97
N LEU A 49 4.50 -13.50 -4.18
CA LEU A 49 5.81 -13.00 -4.60
C LEU A 49 6.70 -14.21 -4.95
N PRO A 50 7.20 -14.34 -6.19
CA PRO A 50 8.01 -15.47 -6.58
C PRO A 50 9.45 -15.30 -6.06
N VAL A 51 9.64 -15.50 -4.77
CA VAL A 51 10.89 -15.22 -4.06
C VAL A 51 12.08 -15.99 -4.66
N ASN A 52 11.83 -17.19 -5.18
CA ASN A 52 12.85 -18.01 -5.83
C ASN A 52 13.37 -17.42 -7.16
N LEU A 53 12.64 -16.48 -7.79
CA LEU A 53 13.17 -15.76 -8.96
C LEU A 53 14.29 -14.76 -8.57
N PHE A 54 14.34 -14.33 -7.32
CA PHE A 54 15.34 -13.37 -6.82
C PHE A 54 16.58 -14.07 -6.26
N LEU A 55 16.38 -15.20 -5.59
CA LEU A 55 17.42 -15.96 -4.93
C LEU A 55 17.64 -17.25 -5.72
N LYS A 56 18.66 -17.26 -6.58
CA LYS A 56 19.12 -18.45 -7.34
C LYS A 56 19.71 -19.55 -6.46
N GLU A 57 19.49 -19.52 -5.14
CA GLU A 57 19.88 -20.61 -4.24
C GLU A 57 18.83 -21.72 -4.31
N GLY A 58 19.02 -22.58 -5.33
CA GLY A 58 18.28 -23.82 -5.52
C GLY A 58 18.19 -24.63 -4.23
N GLY A 59 17.00 -25.18 -4.01
CA GLY A 59 16.72 -26.08 -2.90
C GLY A 59 15.28 -26.01 -2.41
N MET A 60 14.56 -24.91 -2.67
CA MET A 60 13.10 -24.92 -2.43
C MET A 60 12.36 -25.67 -3.53
N ASP A 61 12.74 -25.46 -4.79
CA ASP A 61 12.22 -26.24 -5.92
C ASP A 61 12.50 -27.74 -5.71
N ASP A 62 13.74 -28.08 -5.34
CA ASP A 62 14.17 -29.46 -5.06
C ASP A 62 13.41 -30.08 -3.88
N LEU A 63 13.16 -29.30 -2.82
CA LEU A 63 12.38 -29.75 -1.65
C LEU A 63 10.92 -30.00 -2.03
N VAL A 64 10.33 -29.11 -2.84
CA VAL A 64 8.96 -29.30 -3.33
C VAL A 64 8.88 -30.50 -4.28
N ASP A 65 9.88 -30.73 -5.13
CA ASP A 65 9.98 -31.95 -5.96
C ASP A 65 10.06 -33.21 -5.11
N GLN A 66 10.87 -33.18 -4.03
CA GLN A 66 10.95 -34.28 -3.06
C GLN A 66 9.59 -34.54 -2.39
N PHE A 67 8.87 -33.51 -1.98
CA PHE A 67 7.53 -33.64 -1.41
C PHE A 67 6.52 -34.21 -2.40
N ILE A 68 6.56 -33.75 -3.66
CA ILE A 68 5.72 -34.30 -4.73
C ILE A 68 6.01 -35.79 -4.93
N GLN A 69 7.29 -36.17 -4.96
CA GLN A 69 7.69 -37.57 -5.10
C GLN A 69 7.24 -38.41 -3.91
N GLN A 70 7.39 -37.92 -2.68
CA GLN A 70 6.93 -38.61 -1.47
C GLN A 70 5.41 -38.82 -1.48
N LEU A 71 4.63 -37.82 -1.93
CA LEU A 71 3.18 -37.96 -2.08
C LEU A 71 2.83 -38.98 -3.19
N ASP A 72 3.55 -38.97 -4.31
CA ASP A 72 3.36 -39.97 -5.37
C ASP A 72 3.68 -41.39 -4.87
N ASP A 73 4.75 -41.56 -4.09
CA ASP A 73 5.13 -42.85 -3.49
C ASP A 73 4.07 -43.34 -2.49
N GLN A 74 3.57 -42.47 -1.59
CA GLN A 74 2.48 -42.80 -0.66
C GLN A 74 1.19 -43.17 -1.39
N ILE A 75 0.81 -42.43 -2.44
CA ILE A 75 -0.37 -42.74 -3.25
C ILE A 75 -0.19 -44.11 -3.92
N ASN A 76 0.97 -44.38 -4.51
CA ASN A 76 1.24 -45.66 -5.18
C ASN A 76 1.25 -46.84 -4.19
N GLU A 77 1.82 -46.67 -2.99
CA GLU A 77 1.80 -47.69 -1.94
C GLU A 77 0.36 -48.07 -1.55
N VAL A 78 -0.51 -47.07 -1.37
CA VAL A 78 -1.94 -47.29 -1.10
C VAL A 78 -2.62 -48.03 -2.26
N LEU A 79 -2.34 -47.63 -3.50
CA LEU A 79 -2.92 -48.26 -4.70
C LEU A 79 -2.51 -49.73 -4.84
N ASP A 80 -1.27 -50.06 -4.52
CA ASP A 80 -0.72 -51.40 -4.61
C ASP A 80 -1.12 -52.29 -3.43
N GLN A 81 -1.50 -51.71 -2.28
CA GLN A 81 -1.93 -52.47 -1.11
C GLN A 81 -3.43 -52.81 -1.10
N PHE A 82 -4.30 -51.86 -1.49
CA PHE A 82 -5.75 -51.97 -1.26
C PHE A 82 -6.58 -52.11 -2.54
N HIS A 83 -7.81 -52.63 -2.39
CA HIS A 83 -8.87 -52.51 -3.40
C HIS A 83 -10.21 -52.05 -2.78
N LEU A 84 -11.04 -51.41 -3.62
CA LEU A 84 -12.35 -50.86 -3.20
C LEU A 84 -13.53 -51.81 -3.44
N GLN A 85 -13.30 -52.97 -4.09
CA GLN A 85 -14.38 -53.84 -4.54
C GLN A 85 -15.29 -54.31 -3.38
N ASP A 86 -14.70 -54.68 -2.24
CA ASP A 86 -15.45 -55.14 -1.06
C ASP A 86 -16.30 -54.02 -0.45
N ALA A 87 -15.79 -52.79 -0.43
CA ALA A 87 -16.53 -51.62 0.03
C ALA A 87 -17.70 -51.29 -0.92
N ILE A 88 -17.48 -51.40 -2.23
CA ILE A 88 -18.51 -51.18 -3.26
C ILE A 88 -19.63 -52.23 -3.14
N ASP A 89 -19.26 -53.50 -3.03
CA ASP A 89 -20.22 -54.60 -2.98
C ASP A 89 -21.01 -54.58 -1.67
N SER A 90 -20.36 -54.36 -0.52
CA SER A 90 -21.06 -54.20 0.77
C SER A 90 -21.97 -52.97 0.81
N THR A 91 -21.61 -51.87 0.15
CA THR A 91 -22.47 -50.67 0.04
C THR A 91 -23.66 -50.93 -0.87
N ARG A 92 -23.47 -51.66 -1.99
CA ARG A 92 -24.55 -52.09 -2.88
C ARG A 92 -25.54 -52.99 -2.13
N ASP A 93 -25.04 -53.93 -1.33
CA ASP A 93 -25.88 -54.83 -0.54
C ASP A 93 -26.69 -54.07 0.52
N SER A 94 -26.07 -53.11 1.20
CA SER A 94 -26.76 -52.22 2.15
C SER A 94 -27.88 -51.42 1.47
N LEU A 95 -27.60 -50.84 0.30
CA LEU A 95 -28.57 -50.10 -0.50
C LEU A 95 -29.75 -50.99 -0.94
N GLU A 96 -29.47 -52.21 -1.40
CA GLU A 96 -30.52 -53.17 -1.78
C GLU A 96 -31.39 -53.60 -0.59
N GLN A 97 -30.78 -53.81 0.58
CA GLN A 97 -31.51 -54.14 1.81
C GLN A 97 -32.41 -52.99 2.25
N ALA A 98 -31.90 -51.75 2.24
CA ALA A 98 -32.67 -50.55 2.56
C ALA A 98 -33.81 -50.33 1.55
N ARG A 99 -33.59 -50.62 0.26
CA ARG A 99 -34.64 -50.62 -0.76
C ARG A 99 -35.73 -51.64 -0.46
N LYS A 100 -35.38 -52.90 -0.20
CA LYS A 100 -36.35 -53.98 0.12
C LYS A 100 -37.20 -53.63 1.35
N GLN A 101 -36.57 -53.11 2.41
CA GLN A 101 -37.28 -52.67 3.61
C GLN A 101 -38.24 -51.49 3.35
N SER A 102 -37.85 -50.57 2.47
CA SER A 102 -38.70 -49.44 2.08
C SER A 102 -39.85 -49.89 1.16
N ASP A 103 -39.58 -50.80 0.23
CA ASP A 103 -40.54 -51.40 -0.70
C ASP A 103 -41.66 -52.15 0.05
N ASP A 104 -41.30 -52.96 1.06
CA ASP A 104 -42.26 -53.67 1.91
C ASP A 104 -43.21 -52.74 2.67
N ARG A 105 -42.73 -51.55 3.04
CA ARG A 105 -43.51 -50.52 3.75
C ARG A 105 -44.36 -49.66 2.79
N LEU A 106 -43.95 -49.55 1.52
CA LEU A 106 -44.65 -48.81 0.47
C LEU A 106 -45.70 -49.63 -0.30
N LYS A 107 -45.97 -50.88 0.09
CA LYS A 107 -46.99 -51.75 -0.53
C LYS A 107 -48.38 -51.12 -0.69
N LYS A 108 -48.72 -50.11 0.11
CA LYS A 108 -50.00 -49.38 0.06
C LYS A 108 -49.99 -48.17 -0.89
N HIS A 109 -48.85 -47.81 -1.46
CA HIS A 109 -48.62 -46.64 -2.30
C HIS A 109 -47.84 -47.00 -3.58
N PRO A 110 -48.49 -47.59 -4.61
CA PRO A 110 -47.80 -48.14 -5.79
C PRO A 110 -47.09 -47.08 -6.66
N GLU A 111 -47.57 -45.84 -6.68
CA GLU A 111 -46.92 -44.74 -7.42
C GLU A 111 -45.56 -44.35 -6.79
N LEU A 112 -45.52 -44.23 -5.46
CA LEU A 112 -44.29 -43.93 -4.71
C LEU A 112 -43.30 -45.09 -4.75
N GLN A 113 -43.81 -46.33 -4.78
CA GLN A 113 -43.01 -47.53 -4.97
C GLN A 113 -42.30 -47.54 -6.33
N LYS A 114 -43.01 -47.14 -7.40
CA LYS A 114 -42.43 -47.00 -8.74
C LYS A 114 -41.39 -45.90 -8.80
N GLN A 115 -41.66 -44.74 -8.19
CA GLN A 115 -40.69 -43.64 -8.12
C GLN A 115 -39.42 -44.01 -7.34
N LEU A 116 -39.53 -44.74 -6.23
CA LEU A 116 -38.38 -45.23 -5.48
C LEU A 116 -37.54 -46.19 -6.32
N LYS A 117 -38.20 -47.09 -7.07
CA LYS A 117 -37.54 -48.05 -7.94
C LYS A 117 -36.82 -47.34 -9.10
N ASP A 118 -37.49 -46.41 -9.76
CA ASP A 118 -36.91 -45.62 -10.87
C ASP A 118 -35.70 -44.79 -10.39
N ALA A 119 -35.80 -44.16 -9.21
CA ALA A 119 -34.70 -43.36 -8.63
C ALA A 119 -33.50 -44.23 -8.23
N ALA A 120 -33.74 -45.42 -7.68
CA ALA A 120 -32.68 -46.38 -7.34
C ALA A 120 -32.01 -46.97 -8.60
N GLU A 121 -32.78 -47.27 -9.65
CA GLU A 121 -32.26 -47.78 -10.93
C GLU A 121 -31.43 -46.74 -11.68
N ARG A 122 -31.81 -45.46 -11.60
CA ARG A 122 -31.05 -44.34 -12.18
C ARG A 122 -29.87 -43.88 -11.32
N GLN A 123 -29.68 -44.46 -10.13
CA GLN A 123 -28.65 -44.07 -9.16
C GLN A 123 -28.65 -42.57 -8.83
N SER A 124 -29.84 -41.94 -8.79
CA SER A 124 -29.99 -40.49 -8.63
C SER A 124 -30.25 -40.10 -7.17
N SER A 125 -29.27 -39.47 -6.51
CA SER A 125 -29.40 -38.95 -5.15
C SER A 125 -30.46 -37.84 -5.05
N ASP A 126 -30.56 -36.99 -6.07
CA ASP A 126 -31.52 -35.88 -6.13
C ASP A 126 -32.97 -36.36 -6.22
N GLU A 127 -33.23 -37.43 -6.98
CA GLU A 127 -34.57 -38.04 -7.08
C GLU A 127 -34.97 -38.66 -5.73
N LEU A 128 -34.05 -39.33 -5.03
CA LEU A 128 -34.29 -39.86 -3.68
C LEU A 128 -34.55 -38.75 -2.65
N TYR A 129 -33.87 -37.61 -2.77
CA TYR A 129 -34.10 -36.45 -1.89
C TYR A 129 -35.49 -35.84 -2.09
N ARG A 130 -35.92 -35.65 -3.34
CA ARG A 130 -37.28 -35.17 -3.66
C ARG A 130 -38.35 -36.12 -3.15
N LEU A 131 -38.16 -37.42 -3.43
CA LEU A 131 -39.05 -38.49 -2.99
C LEU A 131 -39.19 -38.54 -1.46
N LYS A 132 -38.12 -38.25 -0.71
CA LYS A 132 -38.18 -38.14 0.76
C LYS A 132 -39.19 -37.09 1.21
N TRP A 133 -39.16 -35.91 0.60
CA TRP A 133 -40.04 -34.81 0.97
C TRP A 133 -41.50 -35.12 0.64
N ASP A 134 -41.75 -35.69 -0.54
CA ASP A 134 -43.09 -36.10 -0.96
C ASP A 134 -43.64 -37.20 -0.04
N LEU A 135 -42.81 -38.17 0.34
CA LEU A 135 -43.20 -39.25 1.25
C LEU A 135 -43.48 -38.78 2.68
N VAL A 136 -42.65 -37.90 3.24
CA VAL A 136 -42.87 -37.36 4.59
C VAL A 136 -44.15 -36.52 4.62
N LYS A 137 -44.45 -35.80 3.55
CA LYS A 137 -45.65 -34.97 3.41
C LYS A 137 -46.93 -35.81 3.23
N GLU A 138 -46.88 -36.89 2.47
CA GLU A 138 -48.06 -37.72 2.15
C GLU A 138 -48.35 -38.81 3.18
N THR A 139 -47.33 -39.42 3.78
CA THR A 139 -47.50 -40.61 4.63
C THR A 139 -47.34 -40.35 6.13
N GLY A 140 -46.69 -39.25 6.52
CA GLY A 140 -46.38 -38.92 7.92
C GLY A 140 -45.44 -39.91 8.63
N GLN A 141 -44.90 -40.91 7.92
CA GLN A 141 -44.06 -41.97 8.49
C GLN A 141 -42.60 -41.55 8.58
N LYS A 142 -42.16 -41.11 9.76
CA LYS A 142 -40.76 -40.74 10.03
C LYS A 142 -39.76 -41.88 9.76
N GLU A 143 -40.18 -43.13 9.97
CA GLU A 143 -39.37 -44.34 9.76
C GLU A 143 -39.11 -44.68 8.27
N LEU A 144 -39.98 -44.22 7.35
CA LEU A 144 -39.75 -44.32 5.92
C LEU A 144 -38.77 -43.24 5.45
N GLY A 145 -38.91 -42.02 5.98
CA GLY A 145 -37.97 -40.93 5.71
C GLY A 145 -36.53 -41.23 6.17
N SER A 146 -36.35 -41.94 7.29
CA SER A 146 -35.04 -42.38 7.77
C SER A 146 -34.44 -43.47 6.87
N SER A 147 -35.26 -44.39 6.36
CA SER A 147 -34.84 -45.45 5.42
C SER A 147 -34.37 -44.85 4.09
N ILE A 148 -35.07 -43.85 3.57
CA ILE A 148 -34.69 -43.13 2.34
C ILE A 148 -33.46 -42.26 2.57
N SER A 149 -33.31 -41.64 3.74
CA SER A 149 -32.08 -40.90 4.08
C SER A 149 -30.87 -41.82 4.14
N ARG A 150 -31.04 -43.07 4.61
CA ARG A 150 -29.99 -44.10 4.56
C ARG A 150 -29.66 -44.50 3.13
N MET A 151 -30.68 -44.72 2.28
CA MET A 151 -30.48 -45.01 0.86
C MET A 151 -29.77 -43.87 0.12
N GLN A 152 -30.13 -42.62 0.43
CA GLN A 152 -29.48 -41.44 -0.13
C GLN A 152 -27.98 -41.43 0.22
N LYS A 153 -27.64 -41.64 1.49
CA LYS A 153 -26.24 -41.71 1.94
C LYS A 153 -25.48 -42.90 1.33
N ASP A 154 -26.12 -44.07 1.25
CA ASP A 154 -25.52 -45.26 0.64
C ASP A 154 -25.27 -45.05 -0.86
N MET A 155 -26.16 -44.31 -1.55
CA MET A 155 -25.98 -43.94 -2.96
C MET A 155 -24.84 -42.93 -3.15
N GLU A 156 -24.76 -41.91 -2.30
CA GLU A 156 -23.68 -40.91 -2.34
C GLU A 156 -22.31 -41.56 -2.07
N ASP A 157 -22.24 -42.43 -1.07
CA ASP A 157 -21.03 -43.19 -0.77
C ASP A 157 -20.68 -44.15 -1.91
N LEU A 158 -21.65 -44.85 -2.50
CA LEU A 158 -21.43 -45.73 -3.65
C LEU A 158 -20.90 -44.96 -4.87
N ASN A 159 -21.47 -43.80 -5.18
CA ASN A 159 -21.01 -42.94 -6.26
C ASN A 159 -19.56 -42.48 -6.02
N THR A 160 -19.25 -42.05 -4.79
CA THR A 160 -17.90 -41.66 -4.38
C THR A 160 -16.90 -42.81 -4.55
N LEU A 161 -17.26 -44.02 -4.12
CA LEU A 161 -16.42 -45.21 -4.24
C LEU A 161 -16.20 -45.61 -5.71
N GLN A 162 -17.24 -45.55 -6.54
CA GLN A 162 -17.15 -45.88 -7.97
C GLN A 162 -16.35 -44.84 -8.76
N GLU A 163 -16.52 -43.56 -8.46
CA GLU A 163 -15.72 -42.48 -9.04
C GLU A 163 -14.26 -42.61 -8.61
N GLY A 164 -14.03 -42.88 -7.32
CA GLY A 164 -12.71 -43.19 -6.78
C GLY A 164 -12.05 -44.37 -7.52
N GLN A 165 -12.75 -45.48 -7.70
CA GLN A 165 -12.24 -46.65 -8.43
C GLN A 165 -11.90 -46.35 -9.91
N LYS A 166 -12.58 -45.39 -10.54
CA LYS A 166 -12.27 -44.95 -11.91
C LYS A 166 -11.07 -44.01 -11.97
N ARG A 167 -10.98 -43.09 -11.00
CA ARG A 167 -9.91 -42.09 -10.90
C ARG A 167 -8.59 -42.73 -10.49
N PHE A 168 -8.64 -43.69 -9.57
CA PHE A 168 -7.50 -44.35 -8.96
C PHE A 168 -7.43 -45.82 -9.38
N ALA A 169 -6.33 -46.21 -10.01
CA ALA A 169 -6.13 -47.58 -10.49
C ALA A 169 -5.61 -48.49 -9.35
N PHE A 170 -6.50 -48.92 -8.47
CA PHE A 170 -6.19 -49.86 -7.39
C PHE A 170 -5.75 -51.23 -7.94
N ARG A 171 -4.68 -51.78 -7.39
CA ARG A 171 -4.04 -53.05 -7.82
C ARG A 171 -3.86 -54.05 -6.69
N GLY A 172 -4.10 -53.64 -5.45
CA GLY A 172 -3.86 -54.47 -4.28
C GLY A 172 -4.94 -55.52 -4.01
N ASP A 173 -4.60 -56.42 -3.09
CA ASP A 173 -5.42 -57.58 -2.72
C ASP A 173 -6.13 -57.40 -1.37
N GLN A 174 -5.86 -56.32 -0.63
CA GLN A 174 -6.48 -56.07 0.68
C GLN A 174 -7.80 -55.30 0.55
N GLY A 175 -8.89 -55.92 0.98
CA GLY A 175 -10.22 -55.29 1.02
C GLY A 175 -10.37 -54.31 2.18
N LEU A 176 -11.16 -53.26 1.96
CA LEU A 176 -11.47 -52.22 2.94
C LEU A 176 -12.95 -52.23 3.31
N SER A 177 -13.28 -51.86 4.55
CA SER A 177 -14.67 -51.56 4.89
C SER A 177 -15.12 -50.25 4.22
N ARG A 178 -16.43 -50.06 4.05
CA ARG A 178 -17.00 -48.82 3.50
C ARG A 178 -16.44 -47.56 4.14
N LYS A 179 -16.33 -47.52 5.48
CA LYS A 179 -15.86 -46.33 6.19
C LYS A 179 -14.38 -46.07 5.90
N GLU A 180 -13.55 -47.11 5.96
CA GLU A 180 -12.12 -47.01 5.69
C GLU A 180 -11.86 -46.63 4.23
N ALA A 181 -12.61 -47.20 3.29
CA ALA A 181 -12.52 -46.89 1.87
C ALA A 181 -12.86 -45.42 1.56
N LEU A 182 -13.92 -44.87 2.16
CA LEU A 182 -14.29 -43.46 1.99
C LEU A 182 -13.26 -42.52 2.63
N GLU A 183 -12.75 -42.87 3.81
CA GLU A 183 -11.71 -42.10 4.50
C GLU A 183 -10.40 -42.11 3.69
N LEU A 184 -10.03 -43.26 3.14
CA LEU A 184 -8.87 -43.40 2.27
C LEU A 184 -9.01 -42.57 0.99
N LEU A 185 -10.15 -42.63 0.31
CA LEU A 185 -10.38 -41.82 -0.89
C LEU A 185 -10.28 -40.32 -0.61
N ARG A 186 -10.80 -39.88 0.54
CA ARG A 186 -10.65 -38.48 0.98
C ARG A 186 -9.18 -38.12 1.19
N GLN A 187 -8.41 -38.99 1.86
CA GLN A 187 -6.98 -38.78 2.06
C GLN A 187 -6.22 -38.73 0.72
N MET A 188 -6.53 -39.62 -0.21
CA MET A 188 -5.93 -39.65 -1.55
C MET A 188 -6.25 -38.38 -2.35
N GLN A 189 -7.49 -37.92 -2.30
CA GLN A 189 -7.88 -36.66 -2.93
C GLN A 189 -7.15 -35.47 -2.31
N ASP A 190 -7.05 -35.40 -0.98
CA ASP A 190 -6.32 -34.34 -0.29
C ASP A 190 -4.83 -34.32 -0.68
N MET A 191 -4.20 -35.49 -0.83
CA MET A 191 -2.83 -35.63 -1.32
C MET A 191 -2.67 -35.22 -2.79
N GLU A 192 -3.61 -35.58 -3.67
CA GLU A 192 -3.60 -35.13 -5.07
C GLU A 192 -3.80 -33.62 -5.19
N ASP A 193 -4.72 -33.04 -4.43
CA ASP A 193 -4.97 -31.60 -4.41
C ASP A 193 -3.71 -30.85 -3.92
N LEU A 194 -3.07 -31.35 -2.86
CA LEU A 194 -1.80 -30.81 -2.36
C LEU A 194 -0.71 -30.89 -3.44
N LYS A 195 -0.52 -32.07 -4.04
CA LYS A 195 0.46 -32.29 -5.12
C LYS A 195 0.20 -31.36 -6.31
N GLN A 196 -1.05 -31.18 -6.72
CA GLN A 196 -1.41 -30.28 -7.81
C GLN A 196 -1.12 -28.82 -7.45
N SER A 197 -1.40 -28.41 -6.21
CA SER A 197 -1.09 -27.06 -5.73
C SER A 197 0.42 -26.81 -5.72
N MET A 198 1.23 -27.79 -5.33
CA MET A 198 2.71 -27.71 -5.36
C MET A 198 3.24 -27.60 -6.80
N LYS A 199 2.70 -28.39 -7.74
CA LYS A 199 3.07 -28.29 -9.17
C LYS A 199 2.71 -26.93 -9.77
N GLN A 200 1.56 -26.38 -9.39
CA GLN A 200 1.14 -25.05 -9.82
C GLN A 200 2.01 -23.95 -9.20
N ALA A 201 2.37 -24.09 -7.92
CA ALA A 201 3.31 -23.23 -7.22
C ALA A 201 4.67 -23.21 -7.93
N GLN A 202 5.22 -24.36 -8.31
CA GLN A 202 6.47 -24.45 -9.10
C GLN A 202 6.36 -23.77 -10.46
N ALA A 203 5.27 -23.99 -11.18
CA ALA A 203 5.07 -23.37 -12.50
C ALA A 203 5.00 -21.83 -12.44
N ASN A 204 4.43 -21.30 -11.34
CA ASN A 204 4.25 -19.86 -11.15
C ASN A 204 5.39 -19.20 -10.35
N GLY A 205 6.30 -19.99 -9.78
CA GLY A 205 7.38 -19.53 -8.88
C GLY A 205 6.92 -19.17 -7.47
N ASP A 206 5.67 -19.45 -7.10
CA ASP A 206 5.06 -19.16 -5.80
C ASP A 206 5.16 -20.35 -4.84
N LEU A 207 6.39 -20.70 -4.44
CA LEU A 207 6.63 -21.88 -3.58
C LEU A 207 6.27 -21.69 -2.10
N PHE A 208 5.70 -20.54 -1.74
CA PHE A 208 5.32 -20.26 -0.36
C PHE A 208 3.82 -20.41 -0.09
N ASN A 209 3.03 -20.62 -1.15
CA ASN A 209 1.59 -20.54 -1.08
C ASN A 209 0.92 -21.86 -1.50
N PHE A 210 0.94 -22.83 -0.60
CA PHE A 210 0.17 -24.06 -0.69
C PHE A 210 -0.29 -24.51 0.71
N ASP A 211 -1.19 -25.49 0.77
CA ASP A 211 -1.86 -25.89 2.01
C ASP A 211 -0.89 -26.55 3.01
N LEU A 212 -0.39 -25.74 3.94
CA LEU A 212 0.56 -26.16 4.97
C LEU A 212 -0.06 -27.12 6.00
N GLU A 213 -1.37 -27.04 6.22
CA GLU A 213 -2.07 -27.97 7.11
C GLU A 213 -2.09 -29.38 6.50
N LYS A 214 -2.38 -29.46 5.19
CA LYS A 214 -2.27 -30.73 4.45
C LYS A 214 -0.83 -31.23 4.41
N LEU A 215 0.16 -30.36 4.19
CA LEU A 215 1.57 -30.77 4.22
C LEU A 215 1.93 -31.43 5.55
N ALA A 216 1.65 -30.77 6.68
CA ALA A 216 1.94 -31.32 8.00
C ALA A 216 1.20 -32.64 8.28
N ARG A 217 -0.01 -32.80 7.75
CA ARG A 217 -0.84 -34.00 7.93
C ARG A 217 -0.34 -35.21 7.14
N TYR A 218 0.05 -35.05 5.88
CA TYR A 218 0.38 -36.17 4.98
C TYR A 218 1.88 -36.45 4.87
N LEU A 219 2.72 -35.41 4.88
CA LEU A 219 4.18 -35.54 4.82
C LEU A 219 4.84 -35.56 6.21
N GLY A 220 4.06 -35.28 7.26
CA GLY A 220 4.50 -35.33 8.65
C GLY A 220 5.12 -34.03 9.17
N PRO A 221 5.38 -33.97 10.49
CA PRO A 221 5.91 -32.77 11.14
C PRO A 221 7.35 -32.45 10.72
N GLU A 222 8.17 -33.44 10.41
CA GLU A 222 9.56 -33.25 9.97
C GLU A 222 9.63 -32.47 8.64
N SER A 223 8.84 -32.89 7.65
CA SER A 223 8.73 -32.21 6.35
C SER A 223 8.18 -30.79 6.48
N TYR A 224 7.25 -30.58 7.42
CA TYR A 224 6.71 -29.26 7.73
C TYR A 224 7.75 -28.33 8.35
N GLU A 225 8.51 -28.82 9.33
CA GLU A 225 9.60 -28.05 9.95
C GLU A 225 10.70 -27.74 8.92
N GLU A 226 11.07 -28.71 8.07
CA GLU A 226 12.05 -28.50 7.00
C GLU A 226 11.60 -27.43 6.00
N PHE A 227 10.32 -27.45 5.59
CA PHE A 227 9.73 -26.42 4.74
C PHE A 227 9.83 -25.02 5.38
N LEU A 228 9.44 -24.90 6.66
CA LEU A 228 9.49 -23.62 7.38
C LEU A 228 10.93 -23.12 7.52
N GLU A 229 11.87 -23.98 7.87
CA GLU A 229 13.29 -23.61 7.95
C GLU A 229 13.82 -23.11 6.61
N ARG A 230 13.51 -23.82 5.51
CA ARG A 230 13.98 -23.43 4.18
C ARG A 230 13.37 -22.09 3.76
N ARG A 231 12.07 -21.90 3.99
CA ARG A 231 11.37 -20.62 3.76
C ARG A 231 12.04 -19.49 4.55
N ASP A 232 12.28 -19.69 5.85
CA ASP A 232 12.84 -18.66 6.72
C ASP A 232 14.30 -18.31 6.33
N ARG A 233 15.10 -19.28 5.86
CA ARG A 233 16.45 -19.03 5.30
C ARG A 233 16.40 -18.19 4.02
N ILE A 234 15.49 -18.50 3.10
CA ILE A 234 15.29 -17.73 1.87
C ILE A 234 14.88 -16.29 2.22
N MET A 235 14.01 -16.14 3.21
CA MET A 235 13.62 -14.83 3.72
C MET A 235 14.79 -14.03 4.28
N GLU A 236 15.62 -14.66 5.10
CA GLU A 236 16.80 -14.01 5.64
C GLU A 236 17.81 -13.63 4.55
N ASN A 237 17.97 -14.47 3.52
CA ASN A 237 18.84 -14.15 2.39
C ASN A 237 18.29 -13.01 1.54
N LEU A 238 16.97 -12.92 1.37
CA LEU A 238 16.34 -11.79 0.68
C LEU A 238 16.57 -10.49 1.44
N ARG A 239 16.39 -10.52 2.77
CA ARG A 239 16.67 -9.39 3.65
C ARG A 239 18.13 -8.93 3.53
N LYS A 240 19.08 -9.87 3.61
CA LYS A 240 20.51 -9.58 3.42
C LYS A 240 20.80 -8.99 2.05
N LEU A 241 20.21 -9.52 0.99
CA LEU A 241 20.38 -8.97 -0.36
C LEU A 241 19.87 -7.52 -0.46
N MET A 242 18.73 -7.22 0.16
CA MET A 242 18.18 -5.86 0.23
C MET A 242 19.10 -4.92 1.04
N GLU A 243 19.70 -5.41 2.13
CA GLU A 243 20.67 -4.67 2.96
C GLU A 243 21.99 -4.42 2.18
N GLU A 244 22.56 -5.46 1.55
CA GLU A 244 23.79 -5.39 0.74
C GLU A 244 23.66 -4.44 -0.45
N GLN A 245 22.49 -4.42 -1.09
CA GLN A 245 22.19 -3.47 -2.17
C GLN A 245 21.84 -2.07 -1.67
N GLY A 246 21.93 -1.84 -0.35
CA GLY A 246 21.64 -0.57 0.29
C GLY A 246 20.21 -0.10 0.09
N GLN A 247 19.26 -1.03 -0.12
CA GLN A 247 17.84 -0.71 -0.29
C GLN A 247 17.13 -0.55 1.06
N VAL A 248 17.59 -1.28 2.09
CA VAL A 248 17.03 -1.24 3.44
C VAL A 248 18.14 -1.05 4.47
N VAL A 249 17.76 -0.55 5.65
CA VAL A 249 18.61 -0.38 6.82
C VAL A 249 17.88 -0.94 8.02
N ARG A 250 18.60 -1.49 9.01
CA ARG A 250 18.00 -1.85 10.29
C ARG A 250 17.96 -0.64 11.20
N ASP A 251 16.82 -0.45 11.84
CA ASP A 251 16.67 0.51 12.92
C ASP A 251 17.48 0.05 14.14
N GLU A 252 18.29 0.94 14.70
CA GLU A 252 19.14 0.64 15.86
C GLU A 252 18.33 0.47 17.16
N ASP A 253 17.18 1.13 17.27
CA ASP A 253 16.33 1.14 18.46
C ASP A 253 15.33 -0.02 18.44
N THR A 254 14.70 -0.29 17.30
CA THR A 254 13.65 -1.32 17.19
C THR A 254 14.14 -2.64 16.58
N GLY A 255 15.26 -2.64 15.87
CA GLY A 255 15.77 -3.79 15.12
C GLY A 255 14.96 -4.12 13.85
N GLU A 256 13.95 -3.33 13.52
CA GLU A 256 13.08 -3.50 12.36
C GLU A 256 13.75 -3.00 11.08
N MET A 257 13.36 -3.55 9.92
CA MET A 257 13.86 -3.04 8.65
C MET A 257 13.13 -1.77 8.25
N LYS A 258 13.88 -0.76 7.83
CA LYS A 258 13.39 0.49 7.26
C LYS A 258 13.97 0.70 5.87
N LEU A 259 13.27 1.48 5.06
CA LEU A 259 13.77 1.90 3.76
C LEU A 259 15.05 2.75 3.94
N SER A 260 16.08 2.46 3.16
CA SER A 260 17.30 3.28 3.20
C SER A 260 17.04 4.69 2.64
N PRO A 261 17.82 5.70 3.01
CA PRO A 261 17.72 7.03 2.41
C PRO A 261 17.87 7.02 0.88
N ASN A 262 18.61 6.06 0.31
CA ASN A 262 18.72 5.89 -1.14
C ASN A 262 17.39 5.44 -1.75
N SER A 263 16.74 4.45 -1.15
CA SER A 263 15.43 3.98 -1.59
C SER A 263 14.38 5.07 -1.51
N VAL A 264 14.35 5.81 -0.40
CA VAL A 264 13.43 6.95 -0.23
C VAL A 264 13.62 8.01 -1.32
N ARG A 265 14.87 8.33 -1.67
CA ARG A 265 15.18 9.24 -2.79
C ARG A 265 14.67 8.72 -4.13
N ARG A 266 14.82 7.42 -4.41
CA ARG A 266 14.31 6.81 -5.65
C ARG A 266 12.79 6.88 -5.73
N ILE A 267 12.09 6.63 -4.61
CA ILE A 267 10.64 6.77 -4.51
C ILE A 267 10.22 8.21 -4.81
N GLY A 268 10.88 9.20 -4.20
CA GLY A 268 10.62 10.62 -4.44
C GLY A 268 10.80 11.02 -5.89
N ARG A 269 11.90 10.60 -6.53
CA ARG A 269 12.16 10.87 -7.95
C ARG A 269 11.10 10.25 -8.87
N ARG A 270 10.72 9.00 -8.61
CA ARG A 270 9.65 8.34 -9.38
C ARG A 270 8.32 9.07 -9.21
N ALA A 271 7.96 9.46 -7.99
CA ALA A 271 6.75 10.24 -7.73
C ALA A 271 6.77 11.57 -8.49
N LEU A 272 7.92 12.26 -8.51
CA LEU A 272 8.12 13.49 -9.26
C LEU A 272 7.94 13.29 -10.78
N GLU A 273 8.57 12.25 -11.34
CA GLU A 273 8.44 11.86 -12.75
C GLU A 273 6.99 11.54 -13.13
N GLU A 274 6.27 10.77 -12.31
CA GLU A 274 4.86 10.42 -12.52
C GLU A 274 3.95 11.66 -12.48
N ILE A 275 4.18 12.58 -11.54
CA ILE A 275 3.43 13.84 -11.43
C ILE A 275 3.63 14.72 -12.67
N PHE A 276 4.88 14.93 -13.10
CA PHE A 276 5.18 15.74 -14.29
C PHE A 276 4.71 15.11 -15.60
N SER A 277 4.81 13.78 -15.71
CA SER A 277 4.30 13.06 -16.88
C SER A 277 2.80 13.31 -17.06
N ALA A 278 2.04 13.23 -15.97
CA ALA A 278 0.60 13.47 -16.00
C ALA A 278 0.23 14.96 -16.21
N LEU A 279 1.06 15.90 -15.75
CA LEU A 279 0.87 17.32 -16.05
C LEU A 279 1.01 17.61 -17.57
N LYS A 280 1.96 16.97 -18.24
CA LYS A 280 2.17 17.15 -19.69
C LYS A 280 1.05 16.55 -20.55
N SER A 281 0.33 15.54 -20.05
CA SER A 281 -0.76 14.90 -20.81
C SER A 281 -2.11 15.63 -20.69
N ASP A 282 -2.34 16.35 -19.59
CA ASP A 282 -3.59 17.08 -19.37
C ASP A 282 -3.61 18.46 -20.07
N ASP A 283 -2.45 18.92 -20.56
CA ASP A 283 -2.26 20.25 -21.13
C ASP A 283 -2.42 20.28 -22.66
N THR A 284 -3.66 20.16 -23.14
CA THR A 284 -4.01 20.72 -24.45
C THR A 284 -4.25 22.21 -24.33
N GLY A 285 -3.19 23.03 -24.20
CA GLY A 285 -3.25 24.43 -24.63
C GLY A 285 -2.67 25.53 -23.76
N ALA A 286 -1.99 25.25 -22.63
CA ALA A 286 -1.22 26.26 -21.92
C ALA A 286 0.28 25.96 -22.06
N ASN A 287 0.91 26.53 -23.08
CA ASN A 287 2.37 26.58 -23.09
C ASN A 287 2.84 27.21 -21.78
N ILE A 288 3.44 26.41 -20.89
CA ILE A 288 4.44 26.89 -19.95
C ILE A 288 5.65 27.24 -20.82
N THR A 289 5.54 28.35 -21.56
CA THR A 289 6.70 28.98 -22.18
C THR A 289 7.68 29.23 -21.04
N ALA A 290 8.86 28.67 -21.19
CA ALA A 290 10.03 29.01 -20.41
C ALA A 290 10.37 30.47 -20.71
N GLU A 291 9.65 31.40 -20.07
CA GLU A 291 10.11 32.76 -19.92
C GLU A 291 11.17 32.80 -18.83
N GLU A 292 12.19 33.58 -19.16
CA GLU A 292 13.53 33.57 -18.60
C GLU A 292 13.54 34.10 -17.16
N GLY A 293 14.21 33.35 -16.29
CA GLY A 293 14.48 33.73 -14.91
C GLY A 293 15.88 33.29 -14.47
N GLU A 294 16.47 34.12 -13.62
CA GLU A 294 17.80 34.10 -12.99
C GLU A 294 18.11 32.89 -12.05
N GLY A 295 18.68 31.78 -12.54
CA GLY A 295 19.55 30.85 -11.76
C GLY A 295 20.79 30.19 -12.47
N GLU A 296 21.94 30.18 -11.79
CA GLU A 296 23.37 29.78 -12.02
C GLU A 296 23.79 28.83 -13.17
N GLN A 297 23.15 28.90 -14.33
CA GLN A 297 23.75 28.52 -15.60
C GLN A 297 24.19 29.80 -16.30
N VAL A 298 25.45 29.85 -16.73
CA VAL A 298 25.92 30.90 -17.65
C VAL A 298 24.96 30.86 -18.85
N SER A 299 24.10 31.87 -19.00
CA SER A 299 23.34 31.99 -20.24
C SER A 299 24.34 32.09 -21.38
N THR A 300 24.08 31.39 -22.47
CA THR A 300 24.85 31.61 -23.71
C THR A 300 24.67 33.03 -24.25
N GLU A 301 23.72 33.79 -23.72
CA GLU A 301 23.48 35.18 -24.04
C GLU A 301 24.21 36.11 -23.09
N SER A 302 25.01 36.98 -23.67
CA SER A 302 25.79 38.03 -23.03
C SER A 302 25.07 39.37 -23.19
N ARG A 303 25.31 40.32 -22.27
CA ARG A 303 24.79 41.69 -22.35
C ARG A 303 25.91 42.72 -22.13
N PRO A 304 25.74 43.98 -22.58
CA PRO A 304 26.69 45.05 -22.28
C PRO A 304 26.91 45.20 -20.76
N MET A 305 28.17 45.44 -20.38
CA MET A 305 28.57 45.64 -18.99
C MET A 305 28.03 46.96 -18.42
N GLU A 306 27.45 46.91 -17.23
CA GLU A 306 27.01 48.07 -16.47
C GLU A 306 27.86 48.27 -15.21
N PHE A 307 27.80 49.47 -14.64
CA PHE A 307 28.58 49.83 -13.46
C PHE A 307 28.07 49.07 -12.23
N GLY A 308 28.90 48.17 -11.69
CA GLY A 308 28.55 47.29 -10.55
C GLY A 308 28.58 45.80 -10.91
N ASP A 309 28.65 45.45 -12.19
CA ASP A 309 28.79 44.07 -12.64
C ASP A 309 30.12 43.44 -12.21
N SER A 310 30.06 42.15 -11.85
CA SER A 310 31.24 41.38 -11.46
C SER A 310 32.15 41.10 -12.65
N VAL A 311 33.44 41.39 -12.49
CA VAL A 311 34.49 41.08 -13.49
C VAL A 311 34.60 39.56 -13.75
N HIS A 312 34.14 38.74 -12.82
CA HIS A 312 34.12 37.28 -12.97
C HIS A 312 33.09 36.77 -13.98
N ALA A 313 32.10 37.59 -14.35
CA ALA A 313 31.04 37.23 -15.31
C ALA A 313 31.37 37.67 -16.75
N LEU A 314 32.61 38.05 -17.05
CA LEU A 314 33.01 38.58 -18.36
C LEU A 314 32.87 37.55 -19.49
N ASP A 315 32.15 37.87 -20.56
CA ASP A 315 32.21 37.11 -21.81
C ASP A 315 33.38 37.62 -22.65
N ILE A 316 34.52 36.96 -22.50
CA ILE A 316 35.74 37.28 -23.24
C ILE A 316 35.53 37.11 -24.75
N SER A 317 34.74 36.12 -25.18
CA SER A 317 34.56 35.81 -26.60
C SER A 317 33.73 36.89 -27.29
N ALA A 318 32.55 37.20 -26.75
CA ALA A 318 31.70 38.26 -27.28
C ALA A 318 32.41 39.63 -27.21
N THR A 319 33.12 39.90 -26.10
CA THR A 319 33.89 41.14 -25.94
C THR A 319 34.95 41.32 -27.04
N LEU A 320 35.72 40.27 -27.34
CA LEU A 320 36.74 40.31 -28.39
C LEU A 320 36.13 40.40 -29.79
N ILE A 321 35.01 39.72 -30.05
CA ILE A 321 34.29 39.79 -31.32
C ILE A 321 33.78 41.21 -31.56
N ASN A 322 33.11 41.83 -30.57
CA ASN A 322 32.62 43.20 -30.65
C ASN A 322 33.76 44.20 -30.88
N THR A 323 34.86 44.03 -30.16
CA THR A 323 36.07 44.87 -30.31
C THR A 323 36.62 44.79 -31.73
N TYR A 324 36.71 43.58 -32.27
CA TYR A 324 37.26 43.34 -33.60
C TYR A 324 36.36 43.88 -34.69
N ILE A 325 35.04 43.69 -34.58
CA ILE A 325 34.04 44.26 -35.51
C ILE A 325 34.13 45.79 -35.51
N ARG A 326 34.30 46.42 -34.34
CA ARG A 326 34.33 47.88 -34.22
C ARG A 326 35.64 48.53 -34.67
N THR A 327 36.78 47.91 -34.36
CA THR A 327 38.10 48.57 -34.50
C THR A 327 39.10 47.83 -35.37
N GLY A 328 38.85 46.55 -35.69
CA GLY A 328 39.85 45.66 -36.30
C GLY A 328 41.05 45.37 -35.39
N SER A 329 40.97 45.72 -34.11
CA SER A 329 42.01 45.53 -33.10
C SER A 329 41.57 44.52 -32.03
N ASN A 330 42.48 44.18 -31.13
CA ASN A 330 42.27 43.29 -29.99
C ASN A 330 42.28 44.04 -28.64
N ARG A 331 42.05 45.36 -28.64
CA ARG A 331 42.00 46.18 -27.43
C ARG A 331 40.55 46.61 -27.14
N PRO A 332 39.84 45.92 -26.24
CA PRO A 332 38.45 46.25 -25.92
C PRO A 332 38.34 47.62 -25.26
N GLY A 333 37.37 48.41 -25.70
CA GLY A 333 36.87 49.57 -24.95
C GLY A 333 35.69 49.15 -24.07
N PHE A 334 35.31 49.99 -23.10
CA PHE A 334 34.23 49.67 -22.16
C PHE A 334 32.91 49.26 -22.83
N GLN A 335 32.57 49.90 -23.95
CA GLN A 335 31.36 49.62 -24.75
C GLN A 335 31.39 48.28 -25.51
N ASP A 336 32.55 47.64 -25.62
CA ASP A 336 32.68 46.32 -26.23
C ASP A 336 32.57 45.21 -25.18
N ILE A 337 32.65 45.56 -23.90
CA ILE A 337 32.67 44.59 -22.82
C ILE A 337 31.27 44.06 -22.60
N GLU A 338 31.14 42.76 -22.76
CA GLU A 338 29.95 42.03 -22.40
C GLU A 338 30.19 41.13 -21.20
N VAL A 339 29.15 41.00 -20.39
CA VAL A 339 29.10 40.09 -19.25
C VAL A 339 27.98 39.09 -19.50
N PHE A 340 28.24 37.83 -19.20
CA PHE A 340 27.21 36.82 -19.09
C PHE A 340 26.19 37.25 -18.03
N ARG A 341 24.89 37.04 -18.29
CA ARG A 341 23.89 37.27 -17.25
C ARG A 341 24.15 36.30 -16.11
N SER A 342 24.62 36.83 -14.98
CA SER A 342 24.75 36.06 -13.75
C SER A 342 23.34 35.84 -13.21
N ARG A 343 23.02 34.59 -12.98
CA ARG A 343 21.70 34.14 -12.70
C ARG A 343 21.67 33.77 -11.19
N GLY A 344 21.11 34.60 -10.33
CA GLY A 344 21.14 34.38 -8.87
C GLY A 344 19.92 33.61 -8.38
N GLN A 345 20.05 32.34 -7.98
CA GLN A 345 18.92 31.63 -7.39
C GLN A 345 18.54 32.24 -6.03
N ALA A 346 17.31 32.74 -5.92
CA ALA A 346 16.75 33.21 -4.66
C ALA A 346 16.54 32.01 -3.71
N ARG A 347 17.49 31.81 -2.78
CA ARG A 347 17.43 30.77 -1.75
C ARG A 347 16.10 30.84 -1.01
N SER A 348 15.46 29.70 -0.78
CA SER A 348 14.24 29.61 0.03
C SER A 348 14.34 28.55 1.11
N ALA A 349 13.69 28.81 2.23
CA ALA A 349 13.53 27.85 3.32
C ALA A 349 12.05 27.49 3.43
N THR A 350 11.74 26.22 3.23
CA THR A 350 10.38 25.70 3.18
C THR A 350 10.19 24.68 4.30
N VAL A 351 9.16 24.87 5.13
CA VAL A 351 8.67 23.82 6.03
C VAL A 351 7.41 23.22 5.44
N VAL A 352 7.38 21.91 5.24
CA VAL A 352 6.12 21.20 5.03
C VAL A 352 5.57 20.82 6.40
N LEU A 353 4.41 21.39 6.74
CA LEU A 353 3.68 21.14 7.97
C LEU A 353 2.56 20.14 7.67
N LEU A 354 2.78 18.88 8.06
CA LEU A 354 1.94 17.73 7.76
C LEU A 354 1.04 17.38 8.93
N ASP A 355 -0.27 17.44 8.73
CA ASP A 355 -1.25 16.99 9.72
C ASP A 355 -1.22 15.46 9.86
N MET A 356 -1.08 15.00 11.10
CA MET A 356 -1.04 13.59 11.51
C MET A 356 -2.27 13.21 12.35
N SER A 357 -3.30 14.05 12.37
CA SER A 357 -4.55 13.77 13.08
C SER A 357 -5.27 12.54 12.49
N GLY A 358 -6.15 11.94 13.29
CA GLY A 358 -6.80 10.69 12.92
C GLY A 358 -7.70 10.79 11.67
N SER A 359 -8.18 11.99 11.33
CA SER A 359 -8.99 12.24 10.14
C SER A 359 -8.22 12.00 8.83
N MET A 360 -6.89 12.20 8.86
CA MET A 360 -5.99 12.01 7.72
C MET A 360 -5.83 10.55 7.28
N MET A 361 -6.24 9.57 8.11
CA MET A 361 -6.28 8.15 7.72
C MET A 361 -7.31 7.86 6.62
N ARG A 362 -8.27 8.76 6.40
CA ARG A 362 -9.37 8.53 5.46
C ARG A 362 -8.98 8.94 4.04
N ALA A 363 -9.57 8.27 3.06
CA ALA A 363 -9.51 8.62 1.64
C ALA A 363 -8.07 8.79 1.07
N ASP A 364 -7.11 8.00 1.57
CA ASP A 364 -5.69 8.04 1.18
C ASP A 364 -5.03 9.45 1.33
N ARG A 365 -5.62 10.36 2.13
CA ARG A 365 -5.13 11.75 2.29
C ARG A 365 -3.67 11.79 2.70
N PHE A 366 -3.32 11.03 3.73
CA PHE A 366 -1.95 10.96 4.24
C PHE A 366 -0.97 10.35 3.24
N TYR A 367 -1.38 9.33 2.48
CA TYR A 367 -0.57 8.73 1.42
C TYR A 367 -0.16 9.76 0.35
N TYR A 368 -1.11 10.55 -0.16
CA TYR A 368 -0.80 11.60 -1.15
C TYR A 368 0.07 12.70 -0.54
N ALA A 369 -0.09 13.00 0.75
CA ALA A 369 0.75 13.96 1.45
C ALA A 369 2.20 13.47 1.56
N LYS A 370 2.41 12.20 1.93
CA LYS A 370 3.74 11.55 1.92
C LYS A 370 4.36 11.59 0.52
N ARG A 371 3.62 11.23 -0.53
CA ARG A 371 4.10 11.29 -1.92
C ARG A 371 4.52 12.69 -2.33
N MET A 372 3.72 13.70 -1.99
CA MET A 372 4.04 15.09 -2.30
C MET A 372 5.33 15.53 -1.62
N VAL A 373 5.50 15.24 -0.32
CA VAL A 373 6.71 15.59 0.43
C VAL A 373 7.96 14.98 -0.21
N LEU A 374 7.90 13.70 -0.59
CA LEU A 374 9.03 13.02 -1.23
C LEU A 374 9.32 13.56 -2.64
N ALA A 375 8.29 13.89 -3.41
CA ALA A 375 8.46 14.51 -4.72
C ALA A 375 9.05 15.92 -4.61
N LEU A 376 8.64 16.70 -3.61
CA LEU A 376 9.19 18.03 -3.34
C LEU A 376 10.65 17.97 -2.88
N ASP A 377 11.02 17.00 -2.02
CA ASP A 377 12.42 16.75 -1.64
C ASP A 377 13.27 16.39 -2.86
N ALA A 378 12.75 15.53 -3.75
CA ALA A 378 13.44 15.19 -5.00
C ALA A 378 13.63 16.42 -5.90
N LEU A 379 12.59 17.23 -6.11
CA LEU A 379 12.64 18.43 -6.94
C LEU A 379 13.67 19.44 -6.40
N ILE A 380 13.65 19.70 -5.09
CA ILE A 380 14.58 20.63 -4.45
C ILE A 380 16.03 20.14 -4.61
N ARG A 381 16.28 18.85 -4.41
CA ARG A 381 17.64 18.29 -4.55
C ARG A 381 18.17 18.32 -5.99
N GLU A 382 17.30 18.14 -6.97
CA GLU A 382 17.70 18.07 -8.39
C GLU A 382 17.85 19.48 -9.00
N GLU A 383 16.87 20.37 -8.79
CA GLU A 383 16.78 21.68 -9.48
C GLU A 383 17.15 22.88 -8.59
N TYR A 384 16.90 22.83 -7.28
CA TYR A 384 17.02 23.97 -6.36
C TYR A 384 17.95 23.68 -5.17
N LYS A 385 19.21 23.34 -5.45
CA LYS A 385 20.17 22.80 -4.45
C LYS A 385 20.48 23.72 -3.28
N ASP A 386 20.31 25.03 -3.45
CA ASP A 386 20.49 26.02 -2.37
C ASP A 386 19.25 26.18 -1.48
N ASP A 387 18.14 25.53 -1.81
CA ASP A 387 16.94 25.55 -0.98
C ASP A 387 17.01 24.55 0.16
N ARG A 388 16.33 24.90 1.24
CA ARG A 388 16.20 24.06 2.43
C ARG A 388 14.76 23.60 2.58
N LEU A 389 14.57 22.27 2.63
CA LEU A 389 13.31 21.64 2.98
C LEU A 389 13.38 21.06 4.40
N MET A 390 12.36 21.32 5.19
CA MET A 390 12.16 20.75 6.53
C MET A 390 10.75 20.18 6.62
N VAL A 391 10.59 19.06 7.30
CA VAL A 391 9.27 18.45 7.49
C VAL A 391 8.91 18.44 8.97
N VAL A 392 7.71 18.91 9.28
CA VAL A 392 7.13 18.89 10.62
C VAL A 392 5.81 18.15 10.55
N GLY A 393 5.70 17.05 11.29
CA GLY A 393 4.41 16.40 11.49
C GLY A 393 3.78 16.91 12.79
N PHE A 394 2.48 17.18 12.75
CA PHE A 394 1.76 17.67 13.93
C PHE A 394 0.44 16.93 14.14
N GLY A 395 0.19 16.60 15.40
CA GLY A 395 -1.11 16.24 15.94
C GLY A 395 -1.34 17.13 17.16
N THR A 396 -1.56 16.53 18.33
CA THR A 396 -1.58 17.25 19.63
C THR A 396 -0.23 17.87 19.94
N PHE A 397 0.84 17.19 19.54
CA PHE A 397 2.23 17.64 19.58
C PHE A 397 2.79 17.83 18.18
N ALA A 398 3.95 18.50 18.07
CA ALA A 398 4.64 18.66 16.80
C ALA A 398 6.09 18.16 16.91
N LYS A 399 6.54 17.43 15.89
CA LYS A 399 7.89 16.86 15.80
C LYS A 399 8.45 17.08 14.39
N SER A 400 9.75 17.33 14.30
CA SER A 400 10.46 17.41 13.03
C SER A 400 10.86 16.01 12.55
N TYR A 401 10.76 15.79 11.25
CA TYR A 401 11.11 14.55 10.59
C TYR A 401 12.11 14.78 9.47
N THR A 402 12.91 13.77 9.17
CA THR A 402 13.75 13.75 7.98
C THR A 402 12.96 13.17 6.80
N PRO A 403 13.35 13.46 5.54
CA PRO A 403 12.74 12.83 4.38
C PRO A 403 12.74 11.29 4.44
N ALA A 404 13.75 10.68 5.09
CA ALA A 404 13.86 9.23 5.25
C ALA A 404 12.77 8.64 6.16
N ASP A 405 12.25 9.42 7.12
CA ASP A 405 11.22 8.96 8.05
C ASP A 405 9.83 8.93 7.38
N ILE A 406 9.61 9.77 6.36
CA ILE A 406 8.30 10.05 5.76
C ILE A 406 7.54 8.80 5.33
N PRO A 407 8.12 7.82 4.62
CA PRO A 407 7.37 6.63 4.20
C PRO A 407 6.75 5.86 5.37
N SER A 408 7.47 5.80 6.49
CA SER A 408 7.09 5.07 7.71
C SER A 408 6.15 5.85 8.64
N LEU A 409 5.96 7.15 8.40
CA LEU A 409 5.01 7.93 9.19
C LEU A 409 3.59 7.41 8.98
N GLN A 410 2.81 7.50 10.06
CA GLN A 410 1.40 7.13 10.10
C GLN A 410 0.63 8.22 10.85
N PRO A 411 -0.62 8.52 10.48
CA PRO A 411 -1.47 9.32 11.33
C PRO A 411 -1.67 8.63 12.69
N PHE A 412 -1.83 9.43 13.75
CA PHE A 412 -2.02 8.87 15.08
C PHE A 412 -3.38 8.15 15.17
N PRO A 413 -3.44 6.94 15.78
CA PRO A 413 -4.67 6.18 15.86
C PRO A 413 -5.70 6.87 16.75
N VAL A 414 -6.97 6.85 16.33
CA VAL A 414 -8.07 7.41 17.11
C VAL A 414 -8.39 6.48 18.28
N THR A 415 -8.20 6.95 19.51
CA THR A 415 -8.44 6.16 20.74
C THR A 415 -9.66 6.60 21.54
N MET A 416 -10.23 7.79 21.27
CA MET A 416 -11.47 8.25 21.91
C MET A 416 -12.56 8.41 20.86
N PHE A 417 -13.73 7.86 21.14
CA PHE A 417 -14.88 7.82 20.24
C PHE A 417 -16.06 8.67 20.73
N ASP A 418 -15.87 9.42 21.81
CA ASP A 418 -16.89 10.32 22.33
C ASP A 418 -17.08 11.51 21.35
N PRO A 419 -18.31 11.83 20.94
CA PRO A 419 -18.56 12.97 20.06
C PRO A 419 -18.31 14.35 20.72
N HIS A 420 -18.18 14.42 22.05
CA HIS A 420 -17.93 15.64 22.80
C HIS A 420 -16.79 15.47 23.82
N ILE A 421 -15.58 15.87 23.43
CA ILE A 421 -14.36 15.79 24.20
C ILE A 421 -13.99 17.19 24.72
N ARG A 422 -13.69 17.29 26.02
CA ARG A 422 -13.16 18.50 26.67
C ARG A 422 -12.11 18.07 27.70
N LEU A 423 -10.84 18.05 27.30
CA LEU A 423 -9.73 17.70 28.18
C LEU A 423 -8.88 18.94 28.48
N ARG A 424 -8.36 18.99 29.70
CA ARG A 424 -7.37 19.96 30.15
C ARG A 424 -6.27 19.20 30.86
N LEU A 425 -5.07 19.24 30.32
CA LEU A 425 -3.90 18.53 30.83
C LEU A 425 -2.82 19.56 31.12
N ASP A 426 -2.23 19.50 32.32
CA ASP A 426 -1.10 20.39 32.65
C ASP A 426 0.20 19.75 32.17
N ALA A 427 0.89 20.42 31.25
CA ALA A 427 2.17 19.99 30.72
C ALA A 427 3.34 20.13 31.70
N SER A 428 3.12 20.77 32.86
CA SER A 428 4.09 20.74 33.95
C SER A 428 4.16 19.36 34.62
N ASN A 429 3.12 18.53 34.46
CA ASN A 429 3.05 17.18 35.01
C ASN A 429 3.26 16.13 33.90
N GLU A 430 4.37 15.39 34.01
CA GLU A 430 4.74 14.35 33.04
C GLU A 430 3.73 13.20 32.97
N GLU A 431 3.13 12.81 34.11
CA GLU A 431 2.09 11.77 34.14
C GLU A 431 0.85 12.22 33.37
N SER A 432 0.43 13.48 33.51
CA SER A 432 -0.72 14.03 32.76
C SER A 432 -0.49 13.99 31.24
N MET A 433 0.75 14.26 30.81
CA MET A 433 1.11 14.28 29.40
C MET A 433 1.24 12.90 28.78
N ALA A 434 1.59 11.88 29.57
CA ALA A 434 1.62 10.50 29.11
C ALA A 434 0.24 9.97 28.67
N PHE A 435 -0.85 10.54 29.20
CA PHE A 435 -2.22 10.21 28.79
C PHE A 435 -2.79 11.09 27.67
N ALA A 436 -2.02 12.07 27.17
CA ALA A 436 -2.50 12.98 26.14
C ALA A 436 -2.66 12.24 24.80
N PRO A 437 -3.88 12.18 24.23
CA PRO A 437 -4.07 11.58 22.91
C PRO A 437 -3.36 12.41 21.85
N GLU A 438 -2.65 11.77 20.91
CA GLU A 438 -1.81 12.46 19.92
C GLU A 438 -2.55 12.86 18.63
N TYR A 439 -3.73 12.29 18.36
CA TYR A 439 -4.43 12.39 17.08
C TYR A 439 -5.34 13.62 16.89
N PHE A 440 -5.29 14.60 17.80
CA PHE A 440 -6.01 15.87 17.63
C PHE A 440 -5.17 16.87 16.82
N THR A 441 -5.76 17.99 16.41
CA THR A 441 -5.14 18.96 15.50
C THR A 441 -4.69 20.19 16.28
N ASN A 442 -3.41 20.24 16.71
CA ASN A 442 -2.82 21.41 17.38
C ASN A 442 -2.04 22.28 16.38
N LEU A 443 -2.78 23.03 15.55
CA LEU A 443 -2.19 23.88 14.52
C LEU A 443 -1.25 24.95 15.10
N GLN A 444 -1.59 25.50 16.28
CA GLN A 444 -0.73 26.43 17.00
C GLN A 444 0.66 25.82 17.24
N ARG A 445 0.74 24.58 17.72
CA ARG A 445 2.02 23.94 18.02
C ARG A 445 2.82 23.63 16.76
N GLY A 446 2.16 23.17 15.71
CA GLY A 446 2.76 22.93 14.39
C GLY A 446 3.38 24.19 13.78
N LEU A 447 2.63 25.29 13.77
CA LEU A 447 3.09 26.59 13.28
C LEU A 447 4.24 27.14 14.13
N SER A 448 4.15 27.01 15.45
CA SER A 448 5.19 27.48 16.38
C SER A 448 6.53 26.78 16.17
N LEU A 449 6.52 25.45 16.01
CA LEU A 449 7.73 24.69 15.70
C LEU A 449 8.28 25.08 14.32
N SER A 450 7.41 25.21 13.31
CA SER A 450 7.80 25.61 11.96
C SER A 450 8.46 26.98 11.93
N ARG A 451 7.88 27.97 12.63
CA ARG A 451 8.43 29.31 12.77
C ARG A 451 9.79 29.31 13.47
N LYS A 452 9.94 28.51 14.53
CA LYS A 452 11.24 28.32 15.21
C LYS A 452 12.31 27.76 14.26
N LEU A 453 11.95 26.77 13.44
CA LEU A 453 12.88 26.17 12.47
C LEU A 453 13.26 27.15 11.35
N LEU A 454 12.33 27.98 10.90
CA LEU A 454 12.55 29.02 9.88
C LEU A 454 13.24 30.29 10.44
N GLY A 455 13.31 30.42 11.77
CA GLY A 455 13.92 31.55 12.46
C GLY A 455 15.46 31.61 12.37
N SER A 456 16.12 30.61 11.76
CA SER A 456 17.59 30.58 11.63
C SER A 456 18.17 31.73 10.79
N GLY A 457 17.35 32.43 10.00
CA GLY A 457 17.74 33.64 9.27
C GLY A 457 18.60 33.39 8.02
N GLU A 458 18.70 32.15 7.55
CA GLU A 458 19.52 31.77 6.38
C GLU A 458 19.04 32.40 5.06
N THR A 459 17.75 32.73 4.97
CA THR A 459 17.16 33.42 3.81
C THR A 459 15.97 34.29 4.22
N LYS A 460 15.68 35.32 3.42
CA LYS A 460 14.47 36.13 3.54
C LYS A 460 13.23 35.39 3.04
N ASN A 461 13.37 34.50 2.06
CA ASN A 461 12.27 33.78 1.45
C ASN A 461 11.93 32.55 2.29
N ARG A 462 11.00 32.70 3.24
CA ARG A 462 10.60 31.66 4.18
C ARG A 462 9.12 31.34 3.98
N GLN A 463 8.79 30.06 3.86
CA GLN A 463 7.42 29.63 3.68
C GLN A 463 7.08 28.35 4.45
N ILE A 464 5.80 28.21 4.77
CA ILE A 464 5.19 27.00 5.32
C ILE A 464 4.18 26.49 4.29
N ILE A 465 4.27 25.21 3.93
CA ILE A 465 3.26 24.47 3.18
C ILE A 465 2.49 23.63 4.19
N LEU A 466 1.31 24.10 4.58
CA LEU A 466 0.41 23.41 5.51
C LEU A 466 -0.47 22.43 4.73
N ILE A 467 -0.45 21.15 5.12
CA ILE A 467 -1.34 20.11 4.61
C ILE A 467 -2.19 19.63 5.78
N THR A 468 -3.50 19.83 5.70
CA THR A 468 -4.45 19.44 6.76
C THR A 468 -5.80 19.13 6.14
N ASP A 469 -6.61 18.32 6.81
CA ASP A 469 -7.98 18.02 6.38
C ASP A 469 -9.05 18.64 7.28
N GLY A 470 -8.65 19.41 8.29
CA GLY A 470 -9.56 19.91 9.32
C GLY A 470 -9.13 21.22 9.97
N VAL A 471 -9.86 21.56 11.03
CA VAL A 471 -9.67 22.75 11.87
C VAL A 471 -8.96 22.38 13.18
N PRO A 472 -8.34 23.35 13.88
CA PRO A 472 -7.71 23.06 15.15
C PRO A 472 -8.72 22.56 16.20
N THR A 473 -8.34 21.50 16.90
CA THR A 473 -9.11 20.85 17.98
C THR A 473 -8.31 20.78 19.28
N ALA A 474 -7.09 21.34 19.30
CA ALA A 474 -6.28 21.45 20.49
C ALA A 474 -5.42 22.73 20.46
N HIS A 475 -5.09 23.25 21.64
CA HIS A 475 -4.16 24.37 21.81
C HIS A 475 -3.50 24.34 23.19
N PHE A 476 -2.40 25.09 23.33
CA PHE A 476 -1.77 25.39 24.60
C PHE A 476 -2.12 26.81 25.07
N GLU A 477 -2.61 26.91 26.30
CA GLU A 477 -2.71 28.15 27.07
C GLU A 477 -1.72 28.09 28.24
N GLY A 478 -0.56 28.74 28.08
CA GLY A 478 0.54 28.61 29.03
C GLY A 478 1.07 27.17 29.05
N SER A 479 1.08 26.54 30.24
CA SER A 479 1.43 25.12 30.39
C SER A 479 0.23 24.18 30.22
N THR A 480 -1.00 24.70 30.09
CA THR A 480 -2.18 23.84 30.00
C THR A 480 -2.48 23.51 28.54
N LEU A 481 -2.53 22.22 28.23
CA LEU A 481 -3.03 21.67 26.97
C LEU A 481 -4.55 21.53 27.06
N HIS A 482 -5.25 22.15 26.11
CA HIS A 482 -6.67 22.02 25.91
C HIS A 482 -6.92 21.15 24.68
N ILE A 483 -7.79 20.15 24.81
CA ILE A 483 -8.27 19.31 23.69
C ILE A 483 -9.79 19.37 23.66
N ASN A 484 -10.33 19.82 22.54
CA ASN A 484 -11.75 20.08 22.37
C ASN A 484 -12.27 19.48 21.06
N TYR A 485 -13.23 18.56 21.16
CA TYR A 485 -14.00 18.09 20.02
C TYR A 485 -15.48 18.15 20.36
N PRO A 486 -16.33 18.87 19.59
CA PRO A 486 -15.97 19.80 18.54
C PRO A 486 -15.08 20.95 19.05
N PRO A 487 -14.40 21.70 18.16
CA PRO A 487 -13.52 22.80 18.52
C PRO A 487 -14.15 23.83 19.45
N SER A 488 -13.32 24.52 20.22
CA SER A 488 -13.69 25.68 21.02
C SER A 488 -13.13 26.98 20.40
N PRO A 489 -13.68 28.16 20.73
CA PRO A 489 -13.13 29.44 20.26
C PRO A 489 -11.64 29.63 20.56
N GLY A 490 -11.16 29.09 21.70
CA GLY A 490 -9.74 29.14 22.06
C GLY A 490 -8.84 28.42 21.05
N ASP A 491 -9.28 27.27 20.52
CA ASP A 491 -8.50 26.51 19.54
C ASP A 491 -8.25 27.35 18.27
N PHE A 492 -9.26 28.12 17.85
CA PHE A 492 -9.16 29.06 16.73
C PHE A 492 -8.28 30.27 17.06
N ASP A 493 -8.51 30.92 18.19
CA ASP A 493 -7.81 32.16 18.57
C ASP A 493 -6.30 31.95 18.72
N PHE A 494 -5.89 30.87 19.38
CA PHE A 494 -4.47 30.56 19.57
C PHE A 494 -3.78 30.16 18.25
N ALA A 495 -4.47 29.43 17.37
CA ALA A 495 -3.95 29.11 16.04
C ALA A 495 -3.80 30.38 15.17
N LEU A 496 -4.80 31.27 15.16
CA LEU A 496 -4.73 32.54 14.43
C LEU A 496 -3.64 33.47 14.99
N ARG A 497 -3.42 33.45 16.30
CA ARG A 497 -2.35 34.22 16.94
C ARG A 497 -0.97 33.76 16.46
N GLU A 498 -0.72 32.45 16.42
CA GLU A 498 0.55 31.93 15.92
C GLU A 498 0.71 32.14 14.41
N THR A 499 -0.40 32.08 13.65
CA THR A 499 -0.42 32.41 12.22
C THR A 499 0.08 33.84 12.00
N ARG A 500 -0.47 34.82 12.74
CA ARG A 500 -0.02 36.22 12.68
C ARG A 500 1.45 36.36 13.08
N ALA A 501 1.88 35.69 14.15
CA ALA A 501 3.27 35.71 14.58
C ALA A 501 4.23 35.19 13.49
N ALA A 502 3.86 34.13 12.78
CA ALA A 502 4.64 33.62 11.65
C ALA A 502 4.71 34.64 10.50
N THR A 503 3.60 35.29 10.17
CA THR A 503 3.59 36.30 9.09
C THR A 503 4.29 37.60 9.46
N ASP A 504 4.24 38.00 10.74
CA ASP A 504 5.00 39.14 11.27
C ASP A 504 6.51 38.86 11.20
N ASP A 505 6.91 37.60 11.40
CA ASP A 505 8.28 37.13 11.18
C ASP A 505 8.64 37.01 9.68
N GLY A 506 7.73 37.37 8.76
CA GLY A 506 7.95 37.36 7.30
C GLY A 506 7.89 35.96 6.68
N ILE A 507 7.10 35.05 7.26
CA ILE A 507 6.88 33.69 6.75
C ILE A 507 5.53 33.62 6.03
N VAL A 508 5.54 33.20 4.77
CA VAL A 508 4.32 33.00 3.98
C VAL A 508 3.74 31.60 4.26
N ILE A 509 2.43 31.49 4.47
CA ILE A 509 1.77 30.20 4.73
C ILE A 509 0.85 29.84 3.56
N ASN A 510 1.22 28.84 2.77
CA ASN A 510 0.36 28.24 1.75
C ASN A 510 -0.32 27.00 2.33
N THR A 511 -1.63 26.87 2.17
CA THR A 511 -2.42 25.81 2.81
C THR A 511 -3.15 24.96 1.78
N PHE A 512 -3.01 23.64 1.90
CA PHE A 512 -3.68 22.64 1.11
C PHE A 512 -4.67 21.91 2.02
N LEU A 513 -5.93 22.31 1.91
CA LEU A 513 -7.02 21.78 2.73
C LEU A 513 -7.64 20.57 2.03
N LEU A 514 -7.35 19.35 2.53
CA LEU A 514 -7.75 18.07 1.92
C LEU A 514 -9.19 17.65 2.23
N THR A 515 -10.08 18.64 2.27
CA THR A 515 -11.46 18.44 2.65
C THR A 515 -12.36 18.20 1.45
N SER A 516 -13.54 17.68 1.75
CA SER A 516 -14.68 17.65 0.84
C SER A 516 -15.75 18.58 1.38
N ASP A 517 -16.43 19.33 0.51
CA ASP A 517 -17.37 20.42 0.83
C ASP A 517 -18.43 20.11 1.92
N TRP A 518 -18.69 18.84 2.22
CA TRP A 518 -19.64 18.40 3.25
C TRP A 518 -19.09 18.38 4.69
N GLU A 519 -17.76 18.41 4.90
CA GLU A 519 -17.17 18.30 6.24
C GLU A 519 -17.12 19.66 6.99
N PHE A 520 -17.18 20.80 6.29
CA PHE A 520 -16.92 22.14 6.86
C PHE A 520 -18.14 22.92 7.40
N SER A 521 -19.36 22.41 7.24
CA SER A 521 -20.57 23.14 7.67
C SER A 521 -21.02 22.86 9.11
N TYR A 522 -20.30 22.04 9.89
CA TYR A 522 -20.82 21.57 11.18
C TYR A 522 -20.41 22.40 12.40
N PHE A 523 -19.27 23.13 12.40
CA PHE A 523 -18.71 23.70 13.64
C PHE A 523 -18.26 25.17 13.59
N GLY A 524 -18.68 25.96 12.59
CA GLY A 524 -18.33 27.39 12.50
C GLY A 524 -16.95 27.67 11.88
N ASP A 525 -16.42 26.66 11.19
CA ASP A 525 -15.08 26.59 10.62
C ASP A 525 -14.82 27.63 9.51
N GLU A 526 -15.87 28.08 8.83
CA GLU A 526 -15.77 29.09 7.77
C GLU A 526 -15.17 30.41 8.26
N SER A 527 -15.57 30.88 9.44
CA SER A 527 -15.05 32.13 10.02
C SER A 527 -13.56 32.00 10.36
N PHE A 528 -13.15 30.83 10.88
CA PHE A 528 -11.76 30.53 11.14
C PHE A 528 -10.95 30.52 9.84
N ILE A 529 -11.40 29.80 8.80
CA ILE A 529 -10.69 29.73 7.52
C ILE A 529 -10.55 31.11 6.89
N GLN A 530 -11.60 31.93 6.87
CA GLN A 530 -11.54 33.27 6.30
C GLN A 530 -10.52 34.15 7.03
N GLN A 531 -10.49 34.09 8.37
CA GLN A 531 -9.49 34.81 9.15
C GLN A 531 -8.08 34.25 8.93
N PHE A 532 -7.95 32.93 8.89
CA PHE A 532 -6.68 32.25 8.63
C PHE A 532 -6.13 32.65 7.26
N ALA A 533 -6.95 32.59 6.21
CA ALA A 533 -6.60 33.04 4.85
C ALA A 533 -6.08 34.47 4.86
N LYS A 534 -6.82 35.39 5.51
CA LYS A 534 -6.45 36.81 5.61
C LYS A 534 -5.11 37.02 6.32
N HIS A 535 -4.79 36.18 7.31
CA HIS A 535 -3.57 36.33 8.10
C HIS A 535 -2.38 35.54 7.56
N SER A 536 -2.59 34.49 6.76
CA SER A 536 -1.55 33.60 6.24
C SER A 536 -0.55 34.26 5.27
N GLN A 537 -0.92 35.41 4.68
CA GLN A 537 -0.21 36.08 3.56
C GLN A 537 0.07 35.18 2.34
N GLY A 538 -0.47 33.95 2.32
CA GLY A 538 -0.34 32.99 1.23
C GLY A 538 -1.69 32.60 0.66
N ARG A 539 -1.72 31.46 -0.03
CA ARG A 539 -2.90 30.95 -0.73
C ARG A 539 -3.47 29.73 -0.03
N ILE A 540 -4.80 29.57 -0.12
CA ILE A 540 -5.50 28.36 0.32
C ILE A 540 -6.01 27.61 -0.91
N PHE A 541 -5.68 26.33 -0.98
CA PHE A 541 -6.09 25.40 -2.02
C PHE A 541 -7.06 24.38 -1.41
N TYR A 542 -8.04 23.96 -2.21
CA TYR A 542 -9.00 22.90 -1.87
C TYR A 542 -8.84 21.72 -2.84
N PRO A 543 -7.68 21.04 -2.86
CA PRO A 543 -7.44 19.97 -3.79
C PRO A 543 -8.23 18.72 -3.42
N HIS A 544 -8.70 17.98 -4.43
CA HIS A 544 -8.99 16.57 -4.21
C HIS A 544 -7.69 15.84 -3.82
N PRO A 545 -7.67 14.90 -2.84
CA PRO A 545 -6.44 14.28 -2.36
C PRO A 545 -5.52 13.73 -3.46
N ARG A 546 -6.12 13.09 -4.48
CA ARG A 546 -5.42 12.54 -5.67
C ARG A 546 -4.73 13.56 -6.59
N GLN A 547 -5.06 14.84 -6.45
CA GLN A 547 -4.51 15.92 -7.29
C GLN A 547 -3.64 16.90 -6.48
N MET A 548 -3.58 16.74 -5.16
CA MET A 548 -2.84 17.63 -4.28
C MET A 548 -1.35 17.66 -4.63
N ASP A 549 -0.74 16.49 -4.85
CA ASP A 549 0.68 16.37 -5.16
C ASP A 549 1.08 17.20 -6.39
N ARG A 550 0.25 17.18 -7.44
CA ARG A 550 0.42 18.03 -8.63
C ARG A 550 0.28 19.51 -8.33
N MET A 551 -0.78 19.90 -7.62
CA MET A 551 -1.06 21.31 -7.32
C MET A 551 0.07 21.94 -6.51
N VAL A 552 0.59 21.24 -5.49
CA VAL A 552 1.68 21.76 -4.65
C VAL A 552 2.95 21.99 -5.48
N LEU A 553 3.32 21.04 -6.35
CA LEU A 553 4.54 21.17 -7.15
C LEU A 553 4.44 22.28 -8.19
N VAL A 554 3.29 22.40 -8.89
CA VAL A 554 3.04 23.51 -9.80
C VAL A 554 3.12 24.84 -9.07
N ASP A 555 2.50 24.91 -7.89
CA ASP A 555 2.49 26.12 -7.06
C ASP A 555 3.89 26.54 -6.60
N PHE A 556 4.69 25.56 -6.16
CA PHE A 556 6.08 25.76 -5.74
C PHE A 556 6.92 26.32 -6.89
N ILE A 557 6.81 25.74 -8.09
CA ILE A 557 7.55 26.17 -9.28
C ILE A 557 7.12 27.58 -9.71
N GLN A 558 5.81 27.87 -9.72
CA GLN A 558 5.31 29.20 -10.06
C GLN A 558 5.80 30.25 -9.06
N ASN A 559 5.74 29.97 -7.76
CA ASN A 559 6.24 30.87 -6.74
C ASN A 559 7.77 31.07 -6.88
N LYS A 560 8.50 30.02 -7.24
CA LYS A 560 9.93 30.12 -7.53
C LYS A 560 10.23 31.03 -8.72
N LYS A 561 9.45 30.95 -9.78
CA LYS A 561 9.56 31.86 -10.94
C LYS A 561 9.29 33.33 -10.59
N THR A 562 8.55 33.61 -9.51
CA THR A 562 8.31 35.00 -9.07
C THR A 562 9.36 35.54 -8.10
N LEU A 563 10.11 34.65 -7.45
CA LEU A 563 11.21 35.02 -6.54
C LEU A 563 12.53 35.29 -7.27
N ILE A 564 12.61 34.76 -8.50
CA ILE A 564 13.65 34.92 -9.50
C ILE A 564 13.20 36.04 -10.44
#